data_AF-A0A4Y2ND67-F1
#
_entry.id   AF-A0A4Y2ND67-F1
#
_cell.length_a   1.000
_cell.length_b   1.000
_cell.length_c   1.000
_cell.angle_alpha   90.00
_cell.angle_beta   90.00
_cell.angle_gamma   90.00
#
_symmetry.space_group_name_H-M   'P 1'
#
loop_
_entity.id
_entity.type
_entity.pdbx_description
1 polymer ?
#
loop_
_entity_poly.entity_id
_entity_poly.type
_entity_poly.pdbx_seq_one_letter_code
_entity_poly.pdbx_strand_id
1 'polypeptide(L)'
;MKYMDKKPICVLSTVHNTVIVQQDKKRKKTHGKSERIVSKKPQAIIDYNLTMGGVDKAGQCLSYYPTVRNQQKKYYLKIFRQILNQSEWNSSVLYKKNGGTMSHLDFRLQLVEELAKIYGESKHSSQNTTSSDRLNGRTFHLTFNQHRKRKPRQKYALFAFRSLTKKVSG
;
A
#
# COMPACT_ATOMS: atom_id res chain seq x y z
N MET A 1 17.12 26.10 -7.77
CA MET A 1 16.34 26.65 -8.89
C MET A 1 14.94 27.03 -8.41
N LYS A 2 14.41 28.18 -8.84
CA LYS A 2 13.02 28.60 -8.54
C LYS A 2 12.23 28.61 -9.86
N TYR A 3 11.03 28.03 -9.84
CA TYR A 3 10.12 27.98 -10.98
C TYR A 3 8.74 28.46 -10.56
N MET A 4 8.11 29.29 -11.38
CA MET A 4 6.76 29.79 -11.14
C MET A 4 5.76 29.00 -11.99
N ASP A 5 4.90 28.23 -11.32
CA ASP A 5 3.66 27.71 -11.90
C ASP A 5 2.49 28.57 -11.35
N LYS A 6 1.35 27.99 -10.98
CA LYS A 6 0.31 28.68 -10.18
C LYS A 6 0.82 29.21 -8.83
N LYS A 7 1.87 28.59 -8.30
CA LYS A 7 2.56 28.94 -7.05
C LYS A 7 4.07 28.77 -7.26
N PRO A 8 4.91 29.48 -6.49
CA PRO A 8 6.36 29.29 -6.54
C PRO A 8 6.73 27.87 -6.12
N ILE A 9 7.59 27.22 -6.91
CA ILE A 9 8.19 25.91 -6.65
C ILE A 9 9.70 26.09 -6.57
N CYS A 10 10.31 25.62 -5.48
CA CYS A 10 11.76 25.57 -5.34
C CYS A 10 12.24 24.13 -5.55
N VAL A 11 13.26 23.94 -6.38
CA VAL A 11 13.86 22.64 -6.66
C VAL A 11 15.36 22.71 -6.43
N LEU A 12 15.88 21.72 -5.73
CA LEU A 12 17.30 21.47 -5.53
C LEU A 12 17.65 20.18 -6.27
N SER A 13 18.73 20.23 -7.03
CA SER A 13 19.20 19.12 -7.85
C SER A 13 20.69 19.27 -8.05
N THR A 14 21.42 18.16 -7.98
CA THR A 14 22.87 18.08 -8.23
C THR A 14 23.20 17.71 -9.68
N VAL A 15 22.22 17.18 -10.42
CA VAL A 15 22.41 16.63 -11.77
C VAL A 15 21.84 17.54 -12.86
N HIS A 16 20.88 18.38 -12.50
CA HIS A 16 20.09 19.15 -13.48
C HIS A 16 20.50 20.63 -13.48
N ASN A 17 20.82 21.14 -14.67
CA ASN A 17 21.02 22.56 -14.91
C ASN A 17 19.68 23.31 -14.99
N THR A 18 19.71 24.64 -15.04
CA THR A 18 18.52 25.53 -15.15
C THR A 18 17.88 25.52 -16.54
N VAL A 19 17.93 24.39 -17.23
CA VAL A 19 17.40 24.22 -18.59
C VAL A 19 15.90 24.03 -18.55
N ILE A 20 15.18 24.83 -19.34
CA ILE A 20 13.74 24.72 -19.54
C ILE A 20 13.49 23.88 -20.78
N VAL A 21 12.71 22.82 -20.63
CA VAL A 21 12.39 21.88 -21.70
C VAL A 21 10.92 22.00 -22.06
N GLN A 22 10.62 21.85 -23.35
CA GLN A 22 9.25 21.79 -23.87
C GLN A 22 8.72 20.37 -23.69
N GLN A 23 7.60 20.25 -23.00
CA GLN A 23 6.91 18.98 -22.80
C GLN A 23 5.54 19.05 -23.45
N ASP A 24 5.31 18.16 -24.42
CA ASP A 24 4.00 17.95 -25.00
C ASP A 24 3.10 17.23 -24.00
N LYS A 25 1.99 17.88 -23.62
CA LYS A 25 0.95 17.28 -22.80
C LYS A 25 -0.31 17.11 -23.64
N LYS A 26 -0.80 15.88 -23.73
CA LYS A 26 -2.16 15.63 -24.22
C LYS A 26 -3.14 15.90 -23.09
N ARG A 27 -4.05 16.85 -23.28
CA ARG A 27 -5.16 17.09 -22.35
C ARG A 27 -6.45 16.67 -23.03
N LYS A 28 -7.20 15.74 -22.42
CA LYS A 28 -8.57 15.43 -22.85
C LYS A 28 -9.47 16.59 -22.41
N LYS A 29 -10.15 17.26 -23.35
CA LYS A 29 -11.27 18.17 -23.03
C LYS A 29 -12.56 17.36 -22.81
N THR A 30 -13.53 17.97 -22.14
CA THR A 30 -14.85 17.42 -21.77
C THR A 30 -15.75 17.01 -22.96
N HIS A 31 -15.27 17.09 -24.20
CA HIS A 31 -16.03 16.73 -25.42
C HIS A 31 -15.24 15.85 -26.40
N GLY A 32 -14.36 14.96 -25.89
CA GLY A 32 -13.66 13.96 -26.72
C GLY A 32 -12.54 14.48 -27.62
N LYS A 33 -12.43 15.80 -27.83
CA LYS A 33 -11.32 16.41 -28.56
C LYS A 33 -10.07 16.50 -27.67
N SER A 34 -8.98 15.84 -28.08
CA SER A 34 -7.67 15.98 -27.44
C SER A 34 -6.90 17.14 -28.05
N GLU A 35 -6.50 18.10 -27.22
CA GLU A 35 -5.61 19.19 -27.65
C GLU A 35 -4.19 18.93 -27.13
N ARG A 36 -3.20 19.14 -28.00
CA ARG A 36 -1.78 19.11 -27.61
C ARG A 36 -1.43 20.46 -27.00
N ILE A 37 -1.05 20.46 -25.73
CA ILE A 37 -0.59 21.65 -25.03
C ILE A 37 0.92 21.50 -24.83
N VAL A 38 1.70 22.41 -25.40
CA VAL A 38 3.13 22.49 -25.16
C VAL A 38 3.33 23.23 -23.83
N SER A 39 3.92 22.56 -22.84
CA SER A 39 4.22 23.14 -21.52
C SER A 39 5.72 23.31 -21.36
N LYS A 40 6.17 24.51 -20.98
CA LYS A 40 7.58 24.79 -20.67
C LYS A 40 7.81 24.55 -19.18
N LYS A 41 8.62 23.54 -18.84
CA LYS A 41 8.99 23.21 -17.45
C LYS A 41 10.50 22.95 -17.36
N PRO A 42 11.14 23.28 -16.23
CA PRO A 42 12.50 22.85 -15.98
C PRO A 42 12.61 21.33 -16.04
N GLN A 43 13.70 20.83 -16.63
CA GLN A 43 13.94 19.39 -16.77
C GLN A 43 13.85 18.65 -15.42
N ALA A 44 14.45 19.23 -14.37
CA ALA A 44 14.40 18.67 -13.02
C ALA A 44 12.97 18.42 -12.49
N ILE A 45 12.01 19.28 -12.86
CA ILE A 45 10.61 19.12 -12.45
C ILE A 45 9.95 17.98 -13.23
N ILE A 46 10.29 17.79 -14.50
CA ILE A 46 9.76 16.72 -15.33
C ILE A 46 10.23 15.37 -14.77
N ASP A 47 11.53 15.24 -14.54
CA ASP A 47 12.14 13.99 -14.08
C ASP A 47 11.72 13.64 -12.64
N TYR A 48 11.57 14.65 -11.78
CA TYR A 48 10.97 14.47 -10.46
C TYR A 48 9.54 13.91 -10.56
N ASN A 49 8.68 14.49 -11.39
CA ASN A 49 7.30 14.02 -11.55
C ASN A 49 7.21 12.60 -12.12
N LEU A 50 8.17 12.21 -12.97
CA LEU A 50 8.23 10.85 -13.51
C LEU A 50 8.58 9.82 -12.44
N THR A 51 9.47 10.17 -11.51
CA THR A 51 10.10 9.23 -10.57
C THR A 51 9.46 9.22 -9.18
N MET A 52 8.95 10.35 -8.69
CA MET A 52 8.44 10.53 -7.32
C MET A 52 7.32 9.57 -6.91
N GLY A 53 6.55 9.06 -7.88
CA GLY A 53 5.40 8.18 -7.62
C GLY A 53 5.74 6.74 -7.27
N GLY A 54 7.02 6.34 -7.24
CA GLY A 54 7.41 4.95 -6.99
C GLY A 54 6.95 4.41 -5.63
N VAL A 55 7.16 5.20 -4.56
CA VAL A 55 6.81 4.81 -3.19
C VAL A 55 5.31 4.74 -3.00
N ASP A 56 4.57 5.75 -3.47
CA ASP A 56 3.11 5.80 -3.36
C ASP A 56 2.45 4.64 -4.10
N LYS A 57 2.95 4.30 -5.30
CA LYS A 57 2.46 3.15 -6.08
C LYS A 57 2.73 1.84 -5.34
N ALA A 58 3.93 1.64 -4.80
CA ALA A 58 4.24 0.46 -4.01
C ALA A 58 3.36 0.35 -2.76
N GLY A 59 3.13 1.47 -2.06
CA GLY A 59 2.20 1.55 -0.93
C GLY A 59 0.76 1.21 -1.33
N GLN A 60 0.29 1.73 -2.46
CA GLN A 60 -1.02 1.40 -3.01
C GLN A 60 -1.14 -0.09 -3.34
N CYS A 61 -0.12 -0.69 -3.97
CA CYS A 61 -0.08 -2.13 -4.27
C CYS A 61 -0.22 -2.99 -3.01
N LEU A 62 0.48 -2.64 -1.93
CA LEU A 62 0.39 -3.35 -0.65
C LEU A 62 -0.95 -3.16 0.07
N SER A 63 -1.64 -2.05 -0.20
CA SER A 63 -2.94 -1.75 0.41
C SER A 63 -4.10 -2.56 -0.15
N TYR A 64 -3.97 -3.13 -1.36
CA TYR A 64 -5.05 -3.92 -1.97
C TYR A 64 -5.35 -5.22 -1.22
N TYR A 65 -4.31 -5.84 -0.64
CA TYR A 65 -4.44 -7.14 0.02
C TYR A 65 -3.66 -7.19 1.34
N PRO A 66 -4.11 -6.43 2.37
CA PRO A 66 -3.39 -6.31 3.62
C PRO A 66 -3.53 -7.58 4.46
N THR A 67 -2.41 -8.21 4.82
CA THR A 67 -2.41 -9.32 5.79
C THR A 67 -2.36 -8.85 7.24
N VAL A 68 -2.15 -7.55 7.46
CA VAL A 68 -2.17 -6.90 8.77
C VAL A 68 -3.62 -6.72 9.21
N ARG A 69 -4.00 -7.31 10.35
CA ARG A 69 -5.34 -7.14 10.93
C ARG A 69 -5.39 -5.92 11.85
N ASN A 70 -6.46 -5.12 11.74
CA ASN A 70 -6.60 -3.86 12.49
C ASN A 70 -6.60 -4.03 14.03
N GLN A 71 -7.03 -5.19 14.52
CA GLN A 71 -7.13 -5.49 15.96
C GLN A 71 -5.90 -6.24 16.52
N GLN A 72 -4.75 -6.21 15.82
CA GLN A 72 -3.53 -6.88 16.30
C GLN A 72 -2.97 -6.16 17.53
N LYS A 73 -3.06 -6.83 18.69
CA LYS A 73 -2.54 -6.30 19.98
C LYS A 73 -1.01 -6.39 20.09
N LYS A 74 -0.39 -7.34 19.38
CA LYS A 74 1.04 -7.59 19.42
C LYS A 74 1.73 -6.85 18.27
N TYR A 75 2.46 -5.78 18.59
CA TYR A 75 3.06 -4.90 17.57
C TYR A 75 4.07 -5.62 16.67
N TYR A 76 4.86 -6.56 17.20
CA TYR A 76 5.86 -7.28 16.42
C TYR A 76 5.24 -8.13 15.30
N LEU A 77 4.04 -8.68 15.52
CA LEU A 77 3.29 -9.41 14.48
C LEU A 77 2.82 -8.47 13.36
N LYS A 78 2.55 -7.19 13.67
CA LYS A 78 2.21 -6.18 12.67
C LYS A 78 3.41 -5.92 11.75
N ILE A 79 4.60 -5.77 12.33
CA ILE A 79 5.84 -5.58 11.58
C ILE A 79 6.14 -6.81 10.72
N PHE A 80 6.08 -8.01 11.31
CA PHE A 80 6.30 -9.26 10.59
C PHE A 80 5.38 -9.41 9.37
N ARG A 81 4.07 -9.15 9.54
CA ARG A 81 3.09 -9.22 8.45
C ARG A 81 3.34 -8.17 7.37
N GLN A 82 3.81 -6.98 7.75
CA GLN A 82 4.18 -5.95 6.78
C GLN A 82 5.38 -6.39 5.92
N ILE A 83 6.42 -6.95 6.56
CA ILE A 83 7.59 -7.48 5.86
C ILE A 83 7.19 -8.66 4.96
N LEU A 84 6.27 -9.52 5.42
CA LEU A 84 5.74 -10.63 4.63
C LEU A 84 5.02 -10.13 3.36
N ASN A 85 4.15 -9.12 3.47
CA ASN A 85 3.48 -8.53 2.30
C ASN A 85 4.48 -7.92 1.32
N GLN A 86 5.52 -7.25 1.82
CA GLN A 86 6.56 -6.68 0.98
C GLN A 86 7.34 -7.77 0.24
N SER A 87 7.67 -8.86 0.93
CA SER A 87 8.42 -9.98 0.36
C SER A 87 7.63 -10.69 -0.74
N GLU A 88 6.34 -10.92 -0.49
CA GLU A 88 5.42 -11.50 -1.48
C GLU A 88 5.27 -10.60 -2.71
N TRP A 89 5.04 -9.29 -2.52
CA TRP A 89 5.02 -8.35 -3.65
C TRP A 89 6.33 -8.35 -4.44
N ASN A 90 7.48 -8.32 -3.75
CA ASN A 90 8.79 -8.36 -4.40
C ASN A 90 8.98 -9.64 -5.23
N SER A 91 8.56 -10.79 -4.71
CA SER A 91 8.59 -12.05 -5.47
C SER A 91 7.70 -12.01 -6.71
N SER A 92 6.51 -11.41 -6.63
CA SER A 92 5.60 -11.24 -7.77
C SER A 92 6.21 -10.33 -8.83
N VAL A 93 6.86 -9.25 -8.42
CA VAL A 93 7.59 -8.34 -9.34
C VAL A 93 8.74 -9.09 -10.02
N LEU A 94 9.50 -9.91 -9.30
CA LEU A 94 10.58 -10.70 -9.87
C LEU A 94 10.06 -11.74 -10.87
N TYR A 95 8.97 -12.44 -10.53
CA TYR A 95 8.30 -13.38 -11.42
C TYR A 95 7.88 -12.71 -12.74
N LYS A 96 7.27 -11.52 -12.68
CA LYS A 96 6.90 -10.74 -13.87
C LYS A 96 8.11 -10.29 -14.69
N LYS A 97 9.21 -9.91 -14.04
CA LYS A 97 10.46 -9.56 -14.73
C LYS A 97 11.05 -10.76 -15.48
N ASN A 98 10.80 -11.98 -15.00
CA ASN A 98 11.27 -13.22 -15.62
C ASN A 98 10.30 -13.75 -16.69
N GLY A 99 9.36 -12.92 -17.19
CA GLY A 99 8.42 -13.31 -18.25
C GLY A 99 7.08 -13.87 -17.75
N GLY A 100 6.85 -13.87 -16.43
CA GLY A 100 5.58 -14.27 -15.86
C GLY A 100 4.42 -13.34 -16.23
N THR A 101 3.28 -13.90 -16.60
CA THR A 101 2.10 -13.15 -17.08
C THR A 101 0.97 -13.06 -16.06
N MET A 102 1.07 -13.79 -14.94
CA MET A 102 0.00 -13.87 -13.95
C MET A 102 -0.35 -12.52 -13.32
N SER A 103 -1.63 -12.34 -12.99
CA SER A 103 -2.04 -11.22 -12.15
C SER A 103 -1.48 -11.40 -10.73
N HIS A 104 -1.45 -10.32 -9.96
CA HIS A 104 -0.96 -10.39 -8.58
C HIS A 104 -1.85 -11.27 -7.70
N LEU A 105 -3.16 -11.29 -7.96
CA LEU A 105 -4.10 -12.16 -7.26
C LEU A 105 -3.83 -13.63 -7.56
N ASP A 106 -3.66 -13.97 -8.84
CA ASP A 106 -3.43 -15.36 -9.25
C ASP A 106 -2.09 -15.87 -8.70
N PHE A 107 -1.06 -15.03 -8.73
CA PHE A 107 0.23 -15.33 -8.12
C PHE A 107 0.10 -15.67 -6.63
N ARG A 108 -0.71 -14.91 -5.89
CA ARG A 108 -0.98 -15.18 -4.47
C ARG A 108 -1.72 -16.48 -4.24
N LEU A 109 -2.74 -16.77 -5.04
CA LEU A 109 -3.52 -18.00 -4.93
C LEU A 109 -2.62 -19.21 -5.16
N GLN A 110 -1.82 -19.19 -6.23
CA GLN A 110 -0.86 -20.25 -6.51
C GLN A 110 0.18 -20.40 -5.39
N LEU A 111 0.70 -19.28 -4.86
CA LEU A 111 1.63 -19.31 -3.73
C LEU A 111 1.01 -20.00 -2.50
N VAL A 112 -0.26 -19.72 -2.19
CA VAL A 112 -0.97 -20.35 -1.07
C VAL A 112 -1.20 -21.83 -1.32
N GLU A 113 -1.58 -22.22 -2.54
CA GLU A 113 -1.77 -23.63 -2.93
C GLU A 113 -0.47 -24.43 -2.79
N GLU A 114 0.65 -23.92 -3.32
CA GLU A 114 1.95 -24.60 -3.22
C GLU A 114 2.41 -24.73 -1.77
N LEU A 115 2.24 -23.68 -0.95
CA LEU A 115 2.51 -23.77 0.48
C LEU A 115 1.61 -24.80 1.17
N ALA A 116 0.32 -24.84 0.82
CA ALA A 116 -0.62 -25.81 1.41
C ALA A 116 -0.26 -27.25 1.07
N LYS A 117 0.23 -27.55 -0.14
CA LYS A 117 0.72 -28.88 -0.52
C LYS A 117 1.88 -29.34 0.36
N ILE A 118 2.91 -28.50 0.49
CA ILE A 118 4.11 -28.78 1.28
C ILE A 118 3.76 -29.13 2.73
N TYR A 119 2.82 -28.40 3.35
CA TYR A 119 2.44 -28.62 4.75
C TYR A 119 1.24 -29.56 4.95
N GLY A 120 0.48 -29.85 3.90
CA GLY A 120 -0.70 -30.73 3.93
C GLY A 120 -0.32 -32.21 3.81
N GLU A 121 0.68 -32.52 2.99
CA GLU A 121 1.19 -33.88 2.79
C GLU A 121 1.86 -34.46 4.04
N SER A 122 2.43 -33.60 4.91
CA SER A 122 3.12 -34.03 6.13
C SER A 122 2.18 -34.55 7.25
N LYS A 123 0.84 -34.43 7.10
CA LYS A 123 -0.13 -34.83 8.14
C LYS A 123 -0.90 -36.12 7.85
N HIS A 124 -0.76 -36.70 6.67
CA HIS A 124 -1.45 -37.96 6.32
C HIS A 124 -0.63 -39.23 6.55
N SER A 125 0.61 -39.13 7.04
CA SER A 125 1.47 -40.30 7.32
C SER A 125 1.45 -40.77 8.79
N SER A 126 0.44 -40.41 9.60
CA SER A 126 0.35 -40.88 10.98
C SER A 126 -1.07 -41.29 11.38
N GLN A 127 -1.22 -42.61 11.60
CA GLN A 127 -2.20 -43.33 12.42
C GLN A 127 -3.48 -43.85 11.75
N ASN A 128 -3.36 -45.02 11.12
CA ASN A 128 -4.32 -46.09 11.31
C ASN A 128 -4.04 -46.74 12.68
N THR A 129 -4.69 -46.27 13.75
CA THR A 129 -4.81 -47.06 14.99
C THR A 129 -6.28 -47.13 15.37
N THR A 130 -6.71 -48.38 15.45
CA THR A 130 -8.02 -48.88 15.85
C THR A 130 -8.63 -48.15 17.04
N SER A 131 -9.94 -47.95 16.93
CA SER A 131 -10.90 -47.63 17.98
C SER A 131 -10.58 -48.20 19.37
N SER A 132 -10.09 -47.37 20.31
CA SER A 132 -10.41 -47.51 21.75
C SER A 132 -10.10 -46.31 22.66
N ASP A 133 -9.52 -45.18 22.22
CA ASP A 133 -9.20 -44.07 23.15
C ASP A 133 -10.12 -42.86 22.99
N ARG A 134 -11.33 -42.98 23.56
CA ARG A 134 -12.22 -41.84 23.83
C ARG A 134 -11.67 -41.02 25.00
N LEU A 135 -10.79 -40.06 24.71
CA LEU A 135 -10.46 -39.00 25.67
C LEU A 135 -11.58 -37.95 25.66
N ASN A 136 -12.45 -38.02 26.68
CA ASN A 136 -13.39 -36.97 27.05
C ASN A 136 -12.62 -35.68 27.43
N GLY A 137 -12.30 -34.87 26.44
CA GLY A 137 -11.53 -33.64 26.60
C GLY A 137 -12.10 -32.51 25.78
N ARG A 138 -13.15 -31.86 26.31
CA ARG A 138 -13.63 -30.50 25.99
C ARG A 138 -13.43 -30.07 24.53
N THR A 139 -14.43 -30.42 23.72
CA THR A 139 -14.81 -29.69 22.52
C THR A 139 -14.85 -28.18 22.84
N PHE A 140 -13.89 -27.41 22.32
CA PHE A 140 -13.99 -25.94 22.35
C PHE A 140 -15.04 -25.49 21.32
N HIS A 141 -16.31 -25.66 21.67
CA HIS A 141 -17.35 -24.83 21.10
C HIS A 141 -17.22 -23.44 21.74
N LEU A 142 -16.54 -22.53 21.03
CA LEU A 142 -16.71 -21.10 21.27
C LEU A 142 -18.15 -20.75 20.89
N THR A 143 -19.08 -20.93 21.82
CA THR A 143 -20.37 -20.26 21.78
C THR A 143 -20.10 -18.76 21.85
N PHE A 144 -20.20 -18.09 20.71
CA PHE A 144 -20.20 -16.63 20.64
C PHE A 144 -21.44 -16.12 21.37
N ASN A 145 -21.29 -15.86 22.66
CA ASN A 145 -22.31 -15.21 23.46
C ASN A 145 -22.29 -13.70 23.14
N GLN A 146 -23.16 -13.28 22.22
CA GLN A 146 -23.34 -11.87 21.85
C GLN A 146 -24.05 -11.09 22.97
N HIS A 147 -23.40 -10.81 24.10
CA HIS A 147 -23.84 -9.73 24.96
C HIS A 147 -22.67 -9.15 25.76
N ARG A 148 -22.16 -7.98 25.34
CA ARG A 148 -21.63 -6.96 26.27
C ARG A 148 -21.43 -5.58 25.59
N LYS A 149 -22.33 -4.68 25.99
CA LYS A 149 -22.26 -3.21 26.22
C LYS A 149 -21.30 -2.38 25.35
N ARG A 150 -21.88 -1.47 24.55
CA ARG A 150 -21.19 -0.41 23.80
C ARG A 150 -20.50 0.57 24.76
N LYS A 151 -19.22 0.87 24.53
CA LYS A 151 -18.46 1.95 25.21
C LYS A 151 -18.66 3.29 24.48
N PRO A 152 -18.66 4.44 25.19
CA PRO A 152 -18.92 5.75 24.60
C PRO A 152 -17.75 6.24 23.73
N ARG A 153 -18.08 7.01 22.68
CA ARG A 153 -17.13 7.61 21.74
C ARG A 153 -16.39 8.77 22.42
N GLN A 154 -15.06 8.68 22.53
CA GLN A 154 -14.21 9.82 22.86
C GLN A 154 -14.29 10.84 21.71
N LYS A 155 -14.71 12.08 22.02
CA LYS A 155 -14.66 13.21 21.09
C LYS A 155 -13.26 13.83 21.19
N TYR A 156 -12.51 13.85 20.10
CA TYR A 156 -11.30 14.67 19.99
C TYR A 156 -11.72 16.09 19.59
N ALA A 157 -11.44 17.08 20.43
CA ALA A 157 -11.56 18.49 20.07
C ALA A 157 -10.27 18.92 19.36
N LEU A 158 -10.36 19.30 18.08
CA LEU A 158 -9.29 20.05 17.41
C LEU A 158 -9.37 21.51 17.89
N PHE A 159 -8.45 21.93 18.74
CA PHE A 159 -8.17 23.34 18.93
C PHE A 159 -7.23 23.82 17.81
N ALA A 160 -7.76 24.60 16.89
CA ALA A 160 -6.96 25.33 15.90
C ALA A 160 -6.67 26.73 16.44
N PHE A 161 -5.40 27.03 16.73
CA PHE A 161 -4.95 28.40 16.97
C PHE A 161 -4.79 29.13 15.65
N ARG A 162 -5.63 30.13 15.42
CA ARG A 162 -5.53 31.06 14.28
C ARG A 162 -4.57 32.18 14.70
N SER A 163 -3.36 32.20 14.14
CA SER A 163 -2.43 33.32 14.32
C SER A 163 -3.01 34.58 13.65
N LEU A 164 -3.31 35.60 14.45
CA LEU A 164 -3.68 36.94 13.99
C LEU A 164 -2.41 37.72 13.67
N THR A 165 -2.01 37.77 12.41
CA THR A 165 -1.05 38.77 11.94
C THR A 165 -1.78 40.09 11.75
N LYS A 166 -1.62 41.02 12.71
CA LYS A 166 -2.02 42.42 12.56
C LYS A 166 -1.26 43.02 11.37
N LYS A 167 -1.99 43.57 10.39
CA LYS A 167 -1.43 44.55 9.44
C LYS A 167 -1.10 45.80 10.25
N VAL A 168 0.18 46.15 10.34
CA VAL A 168 0.60 47.50 10.72
C VAL A 168 0.63 48.31 9.44
N SER A 169 -0.22 49.34 9.40
CA SER A 169 -0.18 50.43 8.44
C SER A 169 0.98 51.35 8.83
N GLY A 170 1.86 51.61 7.88
CA GLY A 170 2.94 52.59 7.94
C GLY A 170 3.43 52.83 6.53
#